data_AF-A0A7C1QGJ0-F1
#
_entry.id   AF-A0A7C1QGJ0-F1
#
_cell.length_a   1.000
_cell.length_b   1.000
_cell.length_c   1.000
_cell.angle_alpha   90.00
_cell.angle_beta   90.00
_cell.angle_gamma   90.00
#
_symmetry.space_group_name_H-M   'P 1'
#
loop_
_entity.id
_entity.type
_entity.pdbx_description
1 polymer ?
#
loop_
_entity_poly.entity_id
_entity_poly.type
_entity_poly.pdbx_seq_one_letter_code
_entity_poly.pdbx_strand_id
1 'polypeptide(L)'
;MKNRKPFLTALLSILFFFIIVQGLNTFSIEQDDKGNKNIVPLLSASNSVAIEWNRTWGGIDEDEGRGVAVDSSDNVYVAGSTESFGAGGKDLVLVKYDSSGAQQWNRTWGGSNYDYGFGVAFDSYDNVYVAGFTYSFGAGAEDMVLVKFGVEKGEGDLAISGYDLFLFTCIIGVITALYVKKKCKFS
;
A
#
# COMPACT_ATOMS: atom_id res chain seq x y z
N MET A 1 57.62 28.76 -18.51
CA MET A 1 56.55 27.74 -18.53
C MET A 1 55.20 28.43 -18.33
N LYS A 2 54.54 28.85 -19.42
CA LYS A 2 53.34 29.71 -19.38
C LYS A 2 52.06 28.86 -19.33
N ASN A 3 51.24 29.10 -18.32
CA ASN A 3 49.79 28.86 -18.16
C ASN A 3 49.08 28.06 -19.27
N ARG A 4 49.19 26.72 -19.25
CA ARG A 4 48.40 25.82 -20.12
C ARG A 4 47.01 25.44 -19.59
N LYS A 5 46.71 25.78 -18.33
CA LYS A 5 45.43 25.46 -17.68
C LYS A 5 44.18 26.08 -18.35
N PRO A 6 44.16 27.35 -18.83
CA PRO A 6 42.95 27.93 -19.44
C PRO A 6 42.67 27.38 -20.85
N PHE A 7 43.69 26.89 -21.54
CA PHE A 7 43.54 26.35 -22.89
C PHE A 7 42.84 24.99 -22.89
N LEU A 8 43.19 24.13 -21.93
CA LEU A 8 42.58 22.81 -21.79
C LEU A 8 41.11 22.89 -21.36
N THR A 9 40.78 23.83 -20.47
CA THR A 9 39.39 24.07 -20.05
C THR A 9 38.55 24.62 -21.20
N ALA A 10 39.09 25.55 -21.99
CA ALA A 10 38.41 26.08 -23.18
C ALA A 10 38.15 24.98 -24.22
N LEU A 11 39.12 24.09 -24.44
CA LEU A 11 39.01 22.98 -25.38
C LEU A 11 37.94 21.95 -24.95
N LEU A 12 37.89 21.63 -23.65
CA LEU A 12 36.87 20.73 -23.07
C LEU A 12 35.46 21.31 -23.17
N SER A 13 35.29 22.63 -22.92
CA SER A 13 33.99 23.29 -23.07
C SER A 13 33.53 23.36 -24.53
N ILE A 14 34.46 23.54 -25.48
CA ILE A 14 34.15 23.51 -26.92
C ILE A 14 33.74 22.10 -27.34
N LEU A 15 34.45 21.05 -26.91
CA LEU A 15 34.06 19.67 -27.21
C LEU A 15 32.70 19.29 -26.61
N PHE A 16 32.42 19.70 -25.38
CA PHE A 16 31.13 19.44 -24.73
C PHE A 16 29.98 20.16 -25.45
N PHE A 17 30.21 21.39 -25.92
CA PHE A 17 29.26 22.12 -26.75
C PHE A 17 29.03 21.45 -28.11
N PHE A 18 30.08 20.93 -28.75
CA PHE A 18 29.96 20.17 -30.01
C PHE A 18 29.20 18.85 -29.84
N ILE A 19 29.34 18.13 -28.73
CA ILE A 19 28.59 16.90 -28.45
C ILE A 19 27.09 17.21 -28.24
N ILE A 20 26.77 18.30 -27.53
CA ILE A 20 25.38 18.76 -27.37
C ILE A 20 24.80 19.19 -28.73
N VAL A 21 25.54 19.94 -29.53
CA VAL A 21 25.10 20.40 -30.87
C VAL A 21 24.94 19.22 -31.83
N GLN A 22 25.83 18.24 -31.86
CA GLN A 22 25.71 17.05 -32.71
C GLN A 22 24.57 16.12 -32.24
N GLY A 23 24.30 16.05 -30.93
CA GLY A 23 23.16 15.31 -30.35
C GLY A 23 21.79 15.95 -30.58
N LEU A 24 21.75 17.26 -30.85
CA LEU A 24 20.53 18.00 -31.20
C LEU A 24 20.21 17.97 -32.70
N ASN A 25 21.18 17.65 -33.56
CA ASN A 25 21.02 17.73 -35.02
C ASN A 25 20.56 16.43 -35.71
N THR A 26 20.22 15.37 -34.96
CA THR A 26 19.71 14.10 -35.54
C THR A 26 18.20 13.89 -35.42
N PHE A 27 17.42 14.92 -35.07
CA PHE A 27 15.96 14.85 -35.14
C PHE A 27 15.40 15.76 -36.24
N SER A 28 15.63 15.34 -37.48
CA SER A 28 14.90 15.87 -38.63
C SER A 28 13.96 14.77 -39.12
N ILE A 29 12.72 14.78 -38.64
CA ILE A 29 11.63 14.15 -39.39
C ILE A 29 11.27 15.16 -40.48
N GLU A 30 11.76 14.93 -41.69
CA GLU A 30 11.18 15.58 -42.88
C GLU A 30 9.82 14.92 -43.16
N GLN A 31 8.77 15.53 -42.63
CA GLN A 31 7.42 15.32 -43.15
C GLN A 31 7.12 16.53 -44.04
N ASP A 32 7.13 16.29 -45.36
CA ASP A 32 6.73 17.26 -46.39
C ASP A 32 5.23 17.57 -46.24
N ASP A 33 4.91 18.52 -45.35
CA ASP A 33 3.56 19.05 -45.16
C ASP A 33 3.41 20.36 -45.96
N LYS A 34 3.10 20.23 -47.24
CA LYS A 34 2.30 21.28 -47.91
C LYS A 34 0.82 21.08 -47.57
N GLY A 35 0.47 21.37 -46.31
CA GLY A 35 -0.91 21.68 -45.94
C GLY A 35 -1.47 21.03 -44.67
N ASN A 36 -0.89 21.28 -43.50
CA ASN A 36 -1.71 21.30 -42.28
C ASN A 36 -1.15 22.29 -41.24
N LYS A 37 -1.81 23.44 -41.13
CA LYS A 37 -1.56 24.44 -40.10
C LYS A 37 -2.27 23.99 -38.82
N ASN A 38 -1.61 23.17 -38.00
CA ASN A 38 -1.93 22.96 -36.58
C ASN A 38 -0.72 22.32 -35.88
N ILE A 39 0.38 23.08 -35.78
CA ILE A 39 1.53 22.67 -34.96
C ILE A 39 1.15 22.96 -33.51
N VAL A 40 0.62 21.96 -32.82
CA VAL A 40 0.51 21.94 -31.36
C VAL A 40 1.93 21.80 -30.78
N PRO A 41 2.46 22.80 -30.04
CA PRO A 41 3.74 22.66 -29.36
C PRO A 41 3.54 21.85 -28.08
N LEU A 42 4.30 20.76 -27.94
CA LEU A 42 4.68 20.12 -26.68
C LEU A 42 3.53 19.71 -25.74
N LEU A 43 2.90 18.57 -26.06
CA LEU A 43 2.28 17.71 -25.04
C LEU A 43 2.95 16.33 -25.08
N SER A 44 4.26 16.28 -24.83
CA SER A 44 4.99 15.02 -24.64
C SER A 44 4.76 14.49 -23.21
N ALA A 45 3.56 13.99 -22.96
CA ALA A 45 3.36 12.95 -21.97
C ALA A 45 2.56 11.87 -22.68
N SER A 46 3.27 10.89 -23.22
CA SER A 46 2.67 9.62 -23.58
C SER A 46 2.01 9.07 -22.32
N ASN A 47 0.70 9.29 -22.17
CA ASN A 47 -0.15 8.61 -21.19
C ASN A 47 -0.32 7.13 -21.59
N SER A 48 0.76 6.46 -21.99
CA SER A 48 0.75 5.03 -22.24
C SER A 48 0.66 4.36 -20.87
N VAL A 49 -0.56 4.00 -20.49
CA VAL A 49 -0.81 3.15 -19.32
C VAL A 49 -0.18 1.80 -19.61
N ALA A 50 0.95 1.52 -18.96
CA ALA A 50 1.60 0.22 -19.00
C ALA A 50 1.13 -0.63 -17.81
N ILE A 51 0.93 -1.93 -18.04
CA ILE A 51 0.70 -2.87 -16.93
C ILE A 51 2.02 -3.01 -16.19
N GLU A 52 2.06 -2.59 -14.92
CA GLU A 52 3.25 -2.75 -14.08
C GLU A 52 3.38 -4.19 -13.57
N TRP A 53 2.28 -4.75 -13.04
CA TRP A 53 2.21 -6.14 -12.61
C TRP A 53 0.79 -6.69 -12.73
N ASN A 54 0.69 -8.01 -12.80
CA ASN A 54 -0.56 -8.75 -12.63
C ASN A 54 -0.32 -9.86 -11.60
N ARG A 55 -1.36 -10.19 -10.85
CA ARG A 55 -1.38 -11.33 -9.92
C ARG A 55 -2.71 -12.05 -10.06
N THR A 56 -2.63 -13.37 -10.11
CA THR A 56 -3.79 -14.24 -9.97
C THR A 56 -3.76 -14.86 -8.58
N TRP A 57 -4.94 -15.13 -8.03
CA TRP A 57 -5.11 -15.86 -6.80
C TRP A 57 -6.35 -16.72 -6.94
N GLY A 58 -6.25 -17.97 -6.50
CA GLY A 58 -7.28 -18.98 -6.68
C GLY A 58 -6.67 -20.37 -6.78
N GLY A 59 -7.55 -21.37 -6.90
CA GLY A 59 -7.22 -22.78 -7.05
C GLY A 59 -7.78 -23.36 -8.36
N ILE A 60 -8.27 -24.59 -8.30
CA ILE A 60 -8.83 -25.30 -9.45
C ILE A 60 -10.30 -24.97 -9.70
N ASP A 61 -11.00 -24.45 -8.69
CA ASP A 61 -12.42 -24.14 -8.70
C ASP A 61 -12.63 -22.63 -8.92
N GLU A 62 -13.87 -22.15 -8.77
CA GLU A 62 -14.21 -20.76 -9.08
C GLU A 62 -13.75 -19.78 -7.97
N ASP A 63 -12.99 -18.76 -8.34
CA ASP A 63 -12.52 -17.71 -7.44
C ASP A 63 -12.75 -16.34 -8.06
N GLU A 64 -13.32 -15.42 -7.28
CA GLU A 64 -13.81 -14.14 -7.78
C GLU A 64 -13.35 -12.98 -6.91
N GLY A 65 -12.69 -11.99 -7.52
CA GLY A 65 -12.43 -10.69 -6.89
C GLY A 65 -13.58 -9.71 -7.19
N ARG A 66 -14.20 -9.15 -6.14
CA ARG A 66 -15.38 -8.26 -6.27
C ARG A 66 -15.17 -6.86 -5.68
N GLY A 67 -14.24 -6.70 -4.75
CA GLY A 67 -13.90 -5.41 -4.14
C GLY A 67 -12.39 -5.20 -4.05
N VAL A 68 -11.95 -3.94 -4.10
CA VAL A 68 -10.56 -3.56 -3.90
C VAL A 68 -10.45 -2.32 -3.02
N ALA A 69 -9.47 -2.28 -2.14
CA ALA A 69 -9.09 -1.08 -1.41
C ALA A 69 -7.59 -1.08 -1.08
N VAL A 70 -7.05 0.09 -0.74
CA VAL A 70 -5.63 0.30 -0.43
C VAL A 70 -5.52 0.87 0.99
N ASP A 71 -4.64 0.31 1.81
CA ASP A 71 -4.40 0.81 3.17
C ASP A 71 -3.41 1.99 3.20
N SER A 72 -3.21 2.57 4.39
CA SER A 72 -2.32 3.73 4.58
C SER A 72 -0.84 3.48 4.23
N SER A 73 -0.46 2.21 4.04
CA SER A 73 0.91 1.75 3.72
C SER A 73 1.03 1.22 2.29
N ASP A 74 0.11 1.62 1.39
CA ASP A 74 0.05 1.21 -0.01
C ASP A 74 -0.09 -0.31 -0.23
N ASN A 75 -0.58 -1.05 0.77
CA ASN A 75 -0.94 -2.45 0.54
C ASN A 75 -2.32 -2.54 -0.13
N VAL A 76 -2.45 -3.43 -1.09
CA VAL A 76 -3.68 -3.64 -1.86
C VAL A 76 -4.42 -4.84 -1.30
N TYR A 77 -5.73 -4.68 -1.08
CA TYR A 77 -6.60 -5.73 -0.58
C TYR A 77 -7.68 -6.02 -1.60
N VAL A 78 -7.89 -7.30 -1.89
CA VAL A 78 -8.96 -7.78 -2.77
C VAL A 78 -9.93 -8.60 -1.93
N ALA A 79 -11.18 -8.17 -1.90
CA ALA A 79 -12.28 -8.90 -1.31
C ALA A 79 -13.07 -9.64 -2.38
N GLY A 80 -13.63 -10.79 -2.04
CA GLY A 80 -14.28 -11.65 -3.01
C GLY A 80 -14.89 -12.91 -2.41
N SER A 81 -14.98 -13.93 -3.24
CA SER A 81 -15.40 -15.27 -2.85
C SER A 81 -14.52 -16.35 -3.49
N THR A 82 -14.34 -17.47 -2.82
CA THR A 82 -13.48 -18.58 -3.26
C THR A 82 -14.19 -19.92 -3.06
N GLU A 83 -14.30 -20.71 -4.12
CA GLU A 83 -14.75 -22.11 -4.06
C GLU A 83 -13.55 -23.06 -3.91
N SER A 84 -12.33 -22.56 -4.11
CA SER A 84 -11.09 -23.33 -4.02
C SER A 84 -10.56 -23.51 -2.60
N PHE A 85 -10.91 -22.64 -1.66
CA PHE A 85 -10.40 -22.65 -0.28
C PHE A 85 -11.51 -22.32 0.71
N GLY A 86 -11.63 -23.06 1.81
CA GLY A 86 -12.70 -22.75 2.77
C GLY A 86 -13.27 -23.94 3.49
N ALA A 87 -14.44 -23.74 4.09
CA ALA A 87 -15.18 -24.71 4.87
C ALA A 87 -16.30 -25.42 4.08
N GLY A 88 -16.57 -25.03 2.84
CA GLY A 88 -17.71 -25.55 2.09
C GLY A 88 -17.76 -25.12 0.64
N GLY A 89 -18.88 -24.52 0.24
CA GLY A 89 -19.04 -23.88 -1.07
C GLY A 89 -18.13 -22.65 -1.21
N LYS A 90 -18.62 -21.61 -1.86
CA LYS A 90 -17.88 -20.35 -1.92
C LYS A 90 -17.78 -19.74 -0.53
N ASP A 91 -16.57 -19.43 -0.07
CA ASP A 91 -16.33 -18.66 1.15
C ASP A 91 -15.92 -17.23 0.81
N LEU A 92 -16.23 -16.26 1.68
CA LEU A 92 -15.71 -14.90 1.56
C LEU A 92 -14.19 -14.95 1.70
N VAL A 93 -13.47 -14.30 0.79
CA VAL A 93 -12.01 -14.18 0.86
C VAL A 93 -11.57 -12.72 0.90
N LEU A 94 -10.51 -12.48 1.69
CA LEU A 94 -9.72 -11.25 1.66
C LEU A 94 -8.25 -11.60 1.41
N VAL A 95 -7.68 -11.06 0.33
CA VAL A 95 -6.27 -11.26 -0.04
C VAL A 95 -5.52 -9.94 0.06
N LYS A 96 -4.36 -9.93 0.71
CA LYS A 96 -3.47 -8.77 0.84
C LYS A 96 -2.23 -8.91 -0.02
N TYR A 97 -1.88 -7.86 -0.75
CA TYR A 97 -0.64 -7.68 -1.47
C TYR A 97 0.10 -6.44 -0.96
N ASP A 98 1.42 -6.44 -1.00
CA ASP A 98 2.21 -5.23 -0.80
C ASP A 98 2.21 -4.35 -2.06
N SER A 99 2.84 -3.17 -1.97
CA SER A 99 2.91 -2.19 -3.07
C SER A 99 3.69 -2.69 -4.30
N SER A 100 4.49 -3.77 -4.17
CA SER A 100 5.16 -4.44 -5.29
C SER A 100 4.30 -5.54 -5.94
N GLY A 101 3.09 -5.75 -5.40
CA GLY A 101 2.18 -6.82 -5.79
C GLY A 101 2.57 -8.19 -5.21
N ALA A 102 3.46 -8.28 -4.21
CA ALA A 102 3.76 -9.57 -3.58
C ALA A 102 2.67 -9.89 -2.54
N GLN A 103 2.09 -11.10 -2.61
CA GLN A 103 1.06 -11.52 -1.68
C GLN A 103 1.64 -11.65 -0.27
N GLN A 104 1.00 -10.97 0.69
CA GLN A 104 1.38 -11.02 2.10
C GLN A 104 0.62 -12.12 2.83
N TRP A 105 -0.71 -12.17 2.65
CA TRP A 105 -1.57 -13.17 3.25
C TRP A 105 -2.93 -13.23 2.56
N ASN A 106 -3.70 -14.27 2.86
CA ASN A 106 -5.12 -14.39 2.56
C ASN A 106 -5.88 -14.90 3.79
N ARG A 107 -7.17 -14.59 3.87
CA ARG A 107 -8.10 -15.05 4.91
C ARG A 107 -9.42 -15.41 4.27
N THR A 108 -9.96 -16.56 4.66
CA THR A 108 -11.32 -16.98 4.32
C THR A 108 -12.24 -16.84 5.53
N TRP A 109 -13.52 -16.59 5.27
CA TRP A 109 -14.58 -16.58 6.27
C TRP A 109 -15.85 -17.14 5.63
N GLY A 110 -16.46 -18.12 6.28
CA GLY A 110 -17.63 -18.80 5.74
C GLY A 110 -17.96 -20.07 6.52
N GLY A 111 -18.95 -20.80 6.01
CA GLY A 111 -19.41 -22.07 6.56
C GLY A 111 -19.55 -23.13 5.47
N SER A 112 -20.54 -24.01 5.61
CA SER A 112 -20.74 -25.08 4.62
C SER A 112 -21.42 -24.62 3.32
N ASN A 113 -22.07 -23.46 3.33
CA ASN A 113 -22.84 -22.90 2.20
C ASN A 113 -22.06 -21.75 1.53
N TYR A 114 -22.74 -20.99 0.66
CA TYR A 114 -22.12 -19.88 -0.06
C TYR A 114 -22.06 -18.59 0.77
N ASP A 115 -20.91 -17.92 0.77
CA ASP A 115 -20.61 -16.70 1.50
C ASP A 115 -19.79 -15.78 0.57
N TYR A 116 -20.21 -14.52 0.41
CA TYR A 116 -19.63 -13.62 -0.59
C TYR A 116 -19.21 -12.29 0.02
N GLY A 117 -17.98 -11.85 -0.26
CA GLY A 117 -17.49 -10.50 0.00
C GLY A 117 -17.56 -9.60 -1.23
N PHE A 118 -18.07 -8.38 -1.08
CA PHE A 118 -18.23 -7.42 -2.18
C PHE A 118 -17.52 -6.10 -1.92
N GLY A 119 -17.79 -5.47 -0.78
CA GLY A 119 -17.19 -4.19 -0.41
C GLY A 119 -16.01 -4.40 0.52
N VAL A 120 -14.98 -3.57 0.41
CA VAL A 120 -13.87 -3.53 1.36
C VAL A 120 -13.56 -2.08 1.74
N ALA A 121 -13.38 -1.82 3.04
CA ALA A 121 -13.05 -0.51 3.58
C ALA A 121 -12.15 -0.64 4.82
N PHE A 122 -11.51 0.46 5.22
CA PHE A 122 -10.66 0.52 6.41
C PHE A 122 -11.18 1.54 7.43
N ASP A 123 -10.86 1.32 8.71
CA ASP A 123 -10.92 2.39 9.72
C ASP A 123 -9.57 3.08 9.89
N SER A 124 -9.51 4.09 10.77
CA SER A 124 -8.29 4.85 11.06
C SER A 124 -7.17 4.04 11.74
N TYR A 125 -7.43 2.79 12.10
CA TYR A 125 -6.46 1.86 12.67
C TYR A 125 -6.10 0.74 11.66
N ASP A 126 -6.42 0.94 10.38
CA ASP A 126 -6.23 -0.02 9.29
C ASP A 126 -6.89 -1.38 9.52
N ASN A 127 -7.91 -1.47 10.41
CA ASN A 127 -8.73 -2.68 10.43
C ASN A 127 -9.55 -2.73 9.15
N VAL A 128 -9.66 -3.93 8.57
CA VAL A 128 -10.34 -4.15 7.30
C VAL A 128 -11.78 -4.60 7.56
N TYR A 129 -12.73 -4.02 6.85
CA TYR A 129 -14.14 -4.38 6.89
C TYR A 129 -14.55 -4.87 5.52
N VAL A 130 -15.12 -6.08 5.46
CA VAL A 130 -15.68 -6.66 4.24
C VAL A 130 -17.18 -6.82 4.39
N ALA A 131 -17.94 -6.22 3.48
CA ALA A 131 -19.41 -6.30 3.45
C ALA A 131 -19.89 -7.25 2.34
N GLY A 132 -20.95 -7.99 2.61
CA GLY A 132 -21.58 -8.89 1.63
C GLY A 132 -22.76 -9.65 2.19
N PHE A 133 -22.96 -10.89 1.76
CA PHE A 133 -24.03 -11.77 2.26
C PHE A 133 -23.52 -13.20 2.51
N THR A 134 -24.27 -13.94 3.32
CA THR A 134 -23.96 -15.30 3.78
C THR A 134 -25.21 -16.19 3.68
N TYR A 135 -25.04 -17.42 3.19
CA TYR A 135 -26.02 -18.51 3.30
C TYR A 135 -25.65 -19.48 4.45
N SER A 136 -24.51 -19.26 5.10
CA SER A 136 -23.99 -20.12 6.17
C SER A 136 -24.42 -19.68 7.57
N PHE A 137 -24.66 -18.38 7.77
CA PHE A 137 -24.97 -17.80 9.07
C PHE A 137 -26.20 -16.90 9.01
N GLY A 138 -26.95 -16.82 10.11
CA GLY A 138 -28.16 -15.99 10.18
C GLY A 138 -29.44 -16.83 10.16
N ALA A 139 -30.56 -16.22 9.77
CA ALA A 139 -31.89 -16.82 9.82
C ALA A 139 -32.51 -16.91 8.42
N GLY A 140 -32.74 -18.13 7.95
CA GLY A 140 -33.46 -18.37 6.71
C GLY A 140 -32.53 -18.57 5.51
N ALA A 141 -32.64 -17.70 4.51
CA ALA A 141 -31.91 -17.78 3.25
C ALA A 141 -30.58 -17.00 3.33
N GLU A 142 -30.36 -16.01 2.45
CA GLU A 142 -29.20 -15.12 2.56
C GLU A 142 -29.42 -14.04 3.62
N ASP A 143 -28.42 -13.83 4.47
CA ASP A 143 -28.35 -12.73 5.42
C ASP A 143 -27.19 -11.79 5.06
N MET A 144 -27.35 -10.50 5.39
CA MET A 144 -26.27 -9.53 5.23
C MET A 144 -25.16 -9.78 6.26
N VAL A 145 -23.90 -9.70 5.83
CA VAL A 145 -22.75 -9.84 6.71
C VAL A 145 -21.80 -8.64 6.59
N LEU A 146 -21.21 -8.28 7.73
CA LEU A 146 -20.04 -7.42 7.84
C LEU A 146 -18.96 -8.17 8.63
N VAL A 147 -17.83 -8.45 7.98
CA VAL A 147 -16.69 -9.13 8.60
C VAL A 147 -15.59 -8.11 8.86
N LYS A 148 -15.10 -8.05 10.11
CA LYS A 148 -13.95 -7.21 10.48
C LYS A 148 -12.70 -8.08 10.63
N PHE A 149 -11.63 -7.74 9.92
CA PHE A 149 -10.29 -8.29 10.08
C PHE A 149 -9.41 -7.26 10.77
N GLY A 150 -8.96 -7.57 11.98
CA GLY A 150 -8.06 -6.70 12.73
C GLY A 150 -6.62 -6.82 12.25
N VAL A 151 -5.86 -5.73 12.30
CA VAL A 151 -4.39 -5.80 12.22
C VAL A 151 -3.91 -6.39 13.54
N GLU A 152 -3.20 -7.51 13.48
CA GLU A 152 -2.53 -8.03 14.68
C GLU A 152 -1.54 -6.98 15.16
N LYS A 153 -1.90 -6.31 16.27
CA LYS A 153 -0.96 -5.46 16.99
C LYS A 153 0.03 -6.42 17.62
N GLY A 154 1.25 -6.45 17.12
CA GLY A 154 2.33 -7.16 17.79
C GLY A 154 2.34 -6.77 19.26
N GLU A 155 2.61 -7.72 20.16
CA GLU A 155 2.56 -7.57 21.62
C GLU A 155 3.43 -6.43 22.22
N GLY A 156 4.07 -5.61 21.39
CA GLY A 156 4.75 -4.35 21.76
C GLY A 156 3.84 -3.11 21.82
N ASP A 157 2.64 -3.17 21.24
CA ASP A 157 1.65 -2.07 21.29
C ASP A 157 0.66 -2.32 22.45
N LEU A 158 1.20 -2.46 23.66
CA LEU A 158 0.39 -2.35 24.88
C LEU A 158 -0.14 -0.92 24.93
N ALA A 159 -1.37 -0.76 24.45
CA ALA A 159 -2.18 0.40 24.72
C ALA A 159 -2.15 0.64 26.22
N ILE A 160 -1.38 1.64 26.66
CA ILE A 160 -1.53 2.27 27.96
C ILE A 160 -2.91 2.91 27.93
N SER A 161 -3.93 2.09 28.18
CA SER A 161 -5.30 2.57 28.36
C SER A 161 -5.25 3.64 29.44
N GLY A 162 -6.03 4.72 29.30
CA GLY A 162 -5.95 5.92 30.13
C GLY A 162 -6.09 5.72 31.65
N TYR A 163 -6.32 4.48 32.11
CA TYR A 163 -6.26 4.07 33.50
C TYR A 163 -4.82 3.92 34.03
N ASP A 164 -3.82 3.78 33.15
CA ASP A 164 -2.44 3.46 33.54
C ASP A 164 -1.56 4.71 33.74
N LEU A 165 -2.06 5.91 33.39
CA LEU A 165 -1.44 7.19 33.82
C LEU A 165 -1.52 7.38 35.34
N PHE A 166 -2.55 6.82 35.98
CA PHE A 166 -2.69 6.83 37.44
C PHE A 166 -1.73 5.88 38.13
N LEU A 167 -1.45 4.71 37.54
CA LEU A 167 -0.43 3.78 38.05
C LEU A 167 0.99 4.34 37.83
N PHE A 168 1.27 4.96 36.68
CA PHE A 168 2.58 5.57 36.41
C PHE A 168 2.89 6.75 37.35
N THR A 169 1.91 7.62 37.61
CA THR A 169 2.07 8.72 38.58
C THR A 169 2.20 8.20 40.01
N CYS A 170 1.50 7.13 40.37
CA CYS A 170 1.62 6.51 41.69
C CYS A 170 2.99 5.84 41.90
N ILE A 171 3.52 5.15 40.89
CA ILE A 171 4.84 4.50 40.94
C ILE A 171 5.95 5.56 41.02
N ILE A 172 5.89 6.62 40.20
CA ILE A 172 6.86 7.73 40.28
C ILE A 172 6.79 8.39 41.65
N GLY A 173 5.59 8.65 42.19
CA GLY A 173 5.40 9.24 43.52
C GLY A 173 6.00 8.39 44.65
N VAL A 174 5.82 7.07 44.61
CA VAL A 174 6.42 6.14 45.59
C VAL A 174 7.94 6.10 45.46
N ILE A 175 8.49 6.08 44.25
CA ILE A 175 9.94 6.09 44.01
C ILE A 175 10.57 7.40 44.51
N THR A 176 9.95 8.55 44.23
CA THR A 176 10.42 9.85 44.73
C THR A 176 10.36 9.91 46.27
N ALA A 177 9.28 9.43 46.89
CA ALA A 177 9.14 9.42 48.34
C ALA A 177 10.20 8.52 49.04
N LEU A 178 10.50 7.35 48.47
CA LEU A 178 11.55 6.46 48.97
C LEU A 178 12.94 7.08 48.83
N TYR A 179 13.20 7.80 47.74
CA TYR A 179 14.46 8.51 47.50
C TYR A 179 14.68 9.65 48.51
N VAL A 180 13.65 10.44 48.79
CA VAL A 180 13.69 11.52 49.81
C VAL A 180 13.91 10.96 51.21
N LYS A 181 13.22 9.87 51.58
CA LYS A 181 13.37 9.22 52.89
C LYS A 181 14.76 8.63 53.11
N LYS A 182 15.44 8.19 52.04
CA LYS A 182 16.84 7.76 52.09
C LYS A 182 17.77 8.94 52.40
N LYS A 183 17.60 10.11 51.77
CA LYS A 183 18.46 11.28 52.05
C LYS A 183 18.30 11.83 53.47
N CYS A 184 17.09 11.83 54.05
CA CYS A 184 16.87 12.33 55.41
C CYS A 184 17.46 11.46 56.53
N LYS A 185 17.89 10.22 56.26
CA LYS A 185 18.57 9.36 57.25
C LYS A 185 20.10 9.54 57.30
N PHE A 186 20.66 10.32 56.38
CA PHE A 186 22.11 10.56 56.26
C PHE A 186 22.51 12.02 56.55
N SER A 187 21.66 12.78 57.26
CA SER A 187 21.95 14.14 57.75
C SER A 187 22.02 14.18 59.27
#